data_AF-A0A1I4EAC0-F1
#
_entry.id   AF-A0A1I4EAC0-F1
#
_cell.length_a   1.000
_cell.length_b   1.000
_cell.length_c   1.000
_cell.angle_alpha   90.00
_cell.angle_beta   90.00
_cell.angle_gamma   90.00
#
_symmetry.space_group_name_H-M   'P 1'
#
loop_
_entity.id
_entity.type
_entity.pdbx_description
1 polymer ?
#
loop_
_entity_poly.entity_id
_entity_poly.type
_entity_poly.pdbx_seq_one_letter_code
_entity_poly.pdbx_strand_id
1 'polypeptide(L)' 'MCIAIGIAKQCDDCIGFHVKAAIAAGVTREEIAETISVAMYMGGGPSFMYGARALEAFDQMSV' A
#
# COMPACT_ATOMS: atom_id res chain seq x y z
N MET A 1 -0.43 7.93 -3.09
CA MET A 1 -0.63 7.61 -4.53
C MET A 1 0.35 6.56 -5.07
N CYS A 2 1.67 6.67 -4.82
CA CYS A 2 2.65 5.68 -5.34
C CYS A 2 2.39 4.23 -4.87
N ILE A 3 1.88 4.05 -3.64
CA ILE A 3 1.51 2.74 -3.11
C ILE A 3 0.44 2.06 -3.96
N ALA A 4 -0.61 2.78 -4.38
CA ALA A 4 -1.65 2.24 -5.27
C ALA A 4 -1.07 1.81 -6.64
N ILE A 5 -0.07 2.53 -7.16
CA ILE A 5 0.63 2.14 -8.40
C ILE A 5 1.46 0.87 -8.16
N GLY A 6 2.16 0.77 -7.02
CA GLY A 6 2.88 -0.44 -6.62
C GLY A 6 1.95 -1.66 -6.54
N ILE A 7 0.76 -1.49 -5.96
CA ILE A 7 -0.30 -2.51 -5.90
C ILE A 7 -0.78 -2.88 -7.32
N ALA A 8 -1.13 -1.88 -8.13
CA ALA A 8 -1.63 -2.12 -9.49
C ALA A 8 -0.58 -2.77 -10.41
N LYS A 9 0.71 -2.48 -10.17
CA LYS A 9 1.84 -3.12 -10.85
C LYS A 9 2.31 -4.40 -10.19
N GLN A 10 1.72 -4.78 -9.06
CA GLN A 10 2.03 -6.02 -8.37
C GLN A 10 3.53 -6.12 -8.02
N CYS A 11 4.13 -4.99 -7.65
CA CYS A 11 5.56 -4.85 -7.40
C CYS A 11 5.80 -4.70 -5.90
N ASP A 12 6.21 -5.79 -5.24
CA ASP A 12 6.44 -5.82 -3.79
C ASP A 12 7.51 -4.81 -3.35
N ASP A 13 8.61 -4.71 -4.09
CA ASP A 13 9.68 -3.75 -3.81
C ASP A 13 9.15 -2.31 -3.87
N CYS A 14 8.37 -1.99 -4.91
CA CYS A 14 7.76 -0.67 -5.09
C CYS A 14 6.81 -0.35 -3.92
N ILE A 15 6.02 -1.33 -3.48
CA ILE A 15 5.13 -1.19 -2.33
C ILE A 15 5.96 -0.88 -1.08
N GLY A 16 6.98 -1.69 -0.77
CA GLY A 16 7.82 -1.50 0.41
C GLY A 16 8.53 -0.15 0.45
N PHE A 17 9.15 0.26 -0.65
CA PHE A 17 9.83 1.57 -0.74
C PHE A 17 8.86 2.74 -0.53
N HIS A 18 7.70 2.70 -1.18
CA HIS A 18 6.74 3.79 -1.07
C HIS A 18 5.95 3.79 0.24
N VAL A 19 5.74 2.63 0.88
CA VAL A 19 5.19 2.55 2.25
C VAL A 19 6.16 3.19 3.24
N LYS A 20 7.45 2.83 3.19
CA LYS A 20 8.48 3.45 4.04
C LYS A 20 8.55 4.97 3.87
N ALA A 21 8.50 5.44 2.62
CA ALA A 21 8.48 6.87 2.33
C ALA A 21 7.20 7.55 2.84
N ALA A 22 6.04 6.89 2.76
CA ALA A 22 4.78 7.43 3.25
C ALA A 22 4.75 7.52 4.78
N ILE A 23 5.30 6.53 5.50
CA ILE A 23 5.49 6.59 6.96
C ILE A 23 6.35 7.80 7.34
N ALA A 24 7.48 8.01 6.65
CA ALA A 24 8.34 9.17 6.88
C ALA A 24 7.65 10.52 6.60
N ALA A 25 6.62 10.52 5.73
CA ALA A 25 5.79 11.68 5.45
C ALA A 25 4.63 11.87 6.45
N GLY A 26 4.50 11.00 7.46
CA GLY A 26 3.46 11.08 8.49
C GLY A 26 2.12 10.50 8.08
N VAL A 27 2.08 9.61 7.09
CA VAL A 27 0.83 8.94 6.68
C VAL A 27 0.27 8.12 7.83
N THR A 28 -1.05 8.16 7.98
CA THR A 28 -1.80 7.34 8.93
C THR A 28 -2.12 5.97 8.34
N ARG A 29 -2.47 5.03 9.21
CA ARG A 29 -2.91 3.69 8.80
C ARG A 29 -4.21 3.75 8.00
N GLU A 30 -5.11 4.66 8.36
CA GLU A 30 -6.37 4.90 7.67
C GLU A 30 -6.16 5.39 6.23
N GLU A 31 -5.23 6.32 6.00
CA GLU A 31 -4.90 6.81 4.65
C GLU A 31 -4.28 5.71 3.75
N ILE A 32 -3.52 4.79 4.34
CA ILE A 32 -3.03 3.58 3.64
C ILE A 32 -4.22 2.68 3.25
N ALA A 33 -5.14 2.44 4.19
CA ALA A 33 -6.32 1.60 3.95
C ALA A 33 -7.26 2.20 2.88
N GLU A 34 -7.44 3.52 2.84
CA GLU A 34 -8.19 4.20 1.78
C GLU A 34 -7.50 4.03 0.42
N THR A 35 -6.18 4.19 0.37
CA THR A 35 -5.38 3.97 -0.85
C THR A 35 -5.54 2.55 -1.37
N ILE A 36 -5.49 1.56 -0.48
CA ILE A 36 -5.70 0.14 -0.80
C ILE A 36 -7.12 -0.10 -1.31
N SER A 37 -8.14 0.50 -0.68
CA SER A 37 -9.54 0.36 -1.07
C SER A 37 -9.79 0.84 -2.50
N VAL A 38 -9.17 1.95 -2.90
CA VAL A 38 -9.23 2.43 -4.30
C VAL A 38 -8.52 1.46 -5.24
N ALA A 39 -7.34 0.96 -4.88
CA ALA A 39 -6.61 -0.01 -5.71
C ALA A 39 -7.39 -1.33 -5.87
N MET A 40 -8.06 -1.79 -4.81
CA MET A 40 -8.95 -2.95 -4.80
C MET A 40 -10.16 -2.75 -5.70
N TYR A 41 -10.82 -1.59 -5.60
CA TYR A 41 -11.96 -1.26 -6.46
C TYR A 41 -11.57 -1.31 -7.95
N MET A 42 -10.37 -0.82 -8.29
CA MET A 42 -9.92 -0.76 -9.68
C MET A 42 -9.29 -2.06 -10.22
N GLY A 43 -8.75 -2.92 -9.35
CA GLY A 43 -7.99 -4.11 -9.77
C GLY A 43 -8.46 -5.44 -9.17
N GLY A 44 -9.55 -5.45 -8.41
CA GLY A 44 -10.21 -6.65 -7.89
C GLY A 44 -9.31 -7.51 -7.00
N GLY A 45 -9.44 -8.84 -7.14
CA GLY A 45 -8.75 -9.82 -6.30
C GLY A 45 -7.22 -9.70 -6.26
N PRO A 46 -6.52 -9.52 -7.39
CA PRO A 46 -5.07 -9.30 -7.37
C PRO A 46 -4.68 -8.06 -6.56
N SER A 47 -5.35 -6.92 -6.78
CA SER A 47 -5.08 -5.70 -5.99
C SER A 47 -5.39 -5.89 -4.51
N PHE A 48 -6.38 -6.71 -4.14
CA PHE A 48 -6.63 -7.04 -2.74
C PHE A 48 -5.45 -7.79 -2.10
N MET A 49 -4.85 -8.76 -2.80
CA MET A 49 -3.68 -9.50 -2.29
C MET A 49 -2.46 -8.59 -2.10
N TYR A 50 -2.14 -7.74 -3.08
CA TYR A 50 -1.02 -6.81 -2.96
C TYR A 50 -1.32 -5.63 -2.00
N GLY A 51 -2.59 -5.24 -1.87
CA GLY A 51 -3.04 -4.30 -0.86
C GLY A 51 -2.86 -4.81 0.56
N ALA A 52 -3.14 -6.09 0.81
CA ALA A 52 -2.87 -6.72 2.10
C ALA A 52 -1.37 -6.67 2.46
N ARG A 53 -0.48 -6.93 1.48
CA ARG A 53 0.97 -6.79 1.66
C ARG A 53 1.39 -5.35 1.95
N ALA A 54 0.75 -4.36 1.31
CA ALA A 54 1.02 -2.96 1.58
C ALA A 54 0.63 -2.56 3.02
N LEU A 55 -0.50 -3.07 3.52
CA LEU A 55 -0.94 -2.85 4.89
C LEU A 55 -0.01 -3.53 5.90
N GLU A 56 0.39 -4.78 5.63
CA GLU A 56 1.36 -5.50 6.44
C GLU A 56 2.72 -4.78 6.49
N ALA A 57 3.22 -4.31 5.34
CA ALA A 57 4.46 -3.54 5.28
C ALA A 57 4.36 -2.25 6.12
N PHE A 58 3.21 -1.59 6.14
CA PHE A 58 3.00 -0.42 6.98
C PHE A 58 3.08 -0.80 8.46
N ASP A 59 2.30 -1.80 8.88
CA ASP A 59 2.21 -2.26 10.27
C ASP A 59 3.58 -2.74 10.81
N GLN A 60 4.44 -3.32 9.96
CA GLN A 60 5.78 -3.74 10.33
C GLN A 60 6.80 -2.59 10.45
N MET A 61 6.61 -1.51 9.69
CA MET A 61 7.58 -0.40 9.60
C MET A 61 7.19 0.83 10.42
N SER A 62 5.95 0.90 10.91
CA SER A 62 5.43 2.02 11.70
C SER A 62 5.77 1.94 13.20
N VAL A 63 6.68 1.03 13.58
CA VAL A 63 7.13 0.79 14.97
C VAL A 63 8.36 1.61 15.32
#